data_AF-A0A8B6ECP9-F1
#
_entry.id   AF-A0A8B6ECP9-F1
#
_cell.length_a   1.000
_cell.length_b   1.000
_cell.length_c   1.000
_cell.angle_alpha   90.00
_cell.angle_beta   90.00
_cell.angle_gamma   90.00
#
_symmetry.space_group_name_H-M   'P 1'
#
loop_
_entity.id
_entity.type
_entity.pdbx_description
1 polymer ?
#
loop_
_entity_poly.entity_id
_entity_poly.type
_entity_poly.pdbx_seq_one_letter_code
_entity_poly.pdbx_strand_id
1 'polypeptide(L)'
;MVKRCCWGTCNTDSRYPDRLEGGIVFIPFPKPGRSLEKARRWIRLCGRPLEQLNEEIIKERAKAKHLFVCSKHFVDGVPSERYPDPMPALSHEKITPCRKRPTQRAYTTHTFSAPTCKKRLIDTDMSCTLTQGELVQGPLDSLAEKRIDVSDVENIDPIEDKSFYGVEPLDMLAMAAENKALTENYAKLVLENVNLQQQLSSCKKKKKEKSIIIEKSFGCEKLNSKEYQYYTGFSKDRFEDILKFLVPREGEDIIKWTKAISGSKQLSTKDQLLLDFPNSLVIIDGTEVKIQKPSSLHRQSQCYSDYKSCTTLKGLVGVDPRGSITFSSMLFAGSISDKEITKESGFYRLLKDLISSGKVNVGDGVMADKGFTIEKELKEIGLQLNIPPFASSGSQMKSADVNETIKIAKHRVHVERAIARVKQFKILSGRINLSLFSSVNQIWLTCCLLTNFMPFLIQDKQ
;
A
#
# COMPACT_ATOMS: atom_id res chain seq x y z
N MET A 1 42.07 -15.67 -5.93
CA MET A 1 40.58 -15.67 -6.04
C MET A 1 40.06 -14.29 -5.69
N VAL A 2 39.21 -13.68 -6.52
CA VAL A 2 38.66 -12.34 -6.29
C VAL A 2 37.66 -12.38 -5.13
N LYS A 3 37.88 -11.58 -4.08
CA LYS A 3 36.98 -11.42 -2.93
C LYS A 3 36.29 -10.07 -3.00
N ARG A 4 34.98 -10.04 -2.77
CA ARG A 4 34.17 -8.82 -2.81
C ARG A 4 33.24 -8.77 -1.61
N CYS A 5 33.03 -7.57 -1.06
CA CYS A 5 32.12 -7.41 0.06
C CYS A 5 30.65 -7.53 -0.37
N CYS A 6 29.88 -8.32 0.37
CA CYS A 6 28.45 -8.53 0.20
C CYS A 6 27.60 -7.40 0.82
N TRP A 7 28.19 -6.46 1.55
CA TRP A 7 27.45 -5.30 2.05
C TRP A 7 27.02 -4.40 0.88
N GLY A 8 25.75 -3.99 0.86
CA GLY A 8 25.09 -3.41 -0.32
C GLY A 8 25.72 -2.09 -0.80
N THR A 9 26.23 -1.26 0.11
CA THR A 9 26.88 0.02 -0.19
C THR A 9 28.40 -0.02 -0.14
N CYS A 10 28.99 -1.19 0.13
CA CYS A 10 30.43 -1.35 0.28
C CYS A 10 31.08 -1.64 -1.07
N ASN A 11 32.18 -0.94 -1.35
CA ASN A 11 32.94 -1.06 -2.59
C ASN A 11 34.29 -1.78 -2.42
N THR A 12 34.55 -2.33 -1.21
CA THR A 12 35.76 -3.11 -0.90
C THR A 12 35.80 -4.38 -1.75
N ASP A 13 36.85 -4.49 -2.54
CA ASP A 13 37.03 -5.53 -3.55
C ASP A 13 38.53 -5.80 -3.71
N SER A 14 38.92 -7.07 -3.63
CA SER A 14 40.32 -7.48 -3.58
C SER A 14 41.11 -7.21 -4.87
N ARG A 15 40.45 -6.72 -5.92
CA ARG A 15 41.08 -6.34 -7.19
C ARG A 15 41.66 -4.92 -7.17
N TYR A 16 41.30 -4.11 -6.18
CA TYR A 16 41.67 -2.70 -6.09
C TYR A 16 42.45 -2.49 -4.78
N PRO A 17 43.81 -2.53 -4.83
CA PRO A 17 44.66 -2.46 -3.65
C PRO A 17 44.47 -1.18 -2.81
N ASP A 18 44.19 -0.07 -3.47
CA ASP A 18 43.82 1.24 -2.89
C ASP A 18 42.64 1.15 -1.91
N ARG A 19 41.72 0.19 -2.13
CA ARG A 19 40.53 0.00 -1.29
C ARG A 19 40.74 -0.97 -0.12
N LEU A 20 41.94 -1.51 0.00
CA LEU A 20 42.36 -2.44 1.05
C LEU A 20 43.30 -1.78 2.06
N GLU A 21 43.59 -0.49 1.90
CA GLU A 21 44.38 0.30 2.83
C GLU A 21 43.79 0.22 4.25
N GLY A 22 44.64 -0.01 5.26
CA GLY A 22 44.23 -0.25 6.64
C GLY A 22 44.03 -1.71 7.04
N GLY A 23 44.54 -2.68 6.25
CA GLY A 23 44.61 -4.09 6.68
C GLY A 23 43.26 -4.84 6.61
N ILE A 24 42.43 -4.52 5.60
CA ILE A 24 41.07 -5.02 5.51
C ILE A 24 41.00 -6.53 5.23
N VAL A 25 40.45 -7.28 6.19
CA VAL A 25 40.18 -8.73 6.07
C VAL A 25 38.78 -9.00 5.49
N PHE A 26 38.62 -10.10 4.75
CA PHE A 26 37.33 -10.59 4.25
C PHE A 26 36.87 -11.83 5.04
N ILE A 27 35.72 -11.71 5.72
CA ILE A 27 35.10 -12.74 6.54
C ILE A 27 34.08 -13.52 5.69
N PRO A 28 34.16 -14.87 5.63
CA PRO A 28 33.22 -15.67 4.84
C PRO A 28 31.82 -15.66 5.46
N PHE A 29 30.81 -15.76 4.60
CA PHE A 29 29.41 -15.81 5.03
C PHE A 29 29.13 -17.07 5.89
N PRO A 30 28.28 -16.98 6.94
CA PRO A 30 27.90 -18.13 7.76
C PRO A 30 27.31 -19.27 6.92
N LYS A 31 27.77 -20.49 7.19
CA LYS A 31 27.26 -21.67 6.50
C LYS A 31 25.85 -21.99 6.98
N PRO A 32 24.85 -22.12 6.08
CA PRO A 32 23.46 -22.32 6.47
C PRO A 32 23.25 -23.66 7.19
N GLY A 33 24.05 -24.69 6.86
CA GLY A 33 24.02 -25.98 7.55
C GLY A 33 24.59 -26.00 8.97
N ARG A 34 25.28 -24.94 9.41
CA ARG A 34 25.80 -24.81 10.79
C ARG A 34 25.04 -23.79 11.62
N SER A 35 24.58 -22.69 11.02
CA SER A 35 23.78 -21.67 11.70
C SER A 35 22.92 -20.91 10.70
N LEU A 36 21.72 -21.44 10.45
CA LEU A 36 20.77 -20.88 9.48
C LEU A 36 20.27 -19.49 9.90
N GLU A 37 19.99 -19.30 11.18
CA GLU A 37 19.50 -18.03 11.72
C GLU A 37 20.53 -16.90 11.58
N LYS A 38 21.82 -17.20 11.84
CA LYS A 38 22.91 -16.25 11.65
C LYS A 38 23.06 -15.87 10.17
N ALA A 39 22.97 -16.85 9.27
CA ALA A 39 23.00 -16.59 7.83
C ALA A 39 21.82 -15.68 7.39
N ARG A 40 20.59 -15.98 7.83
CA ARG A 40 19.40 -15.14 7.54
C ARG A 40 19.53 -13.73 8.08
N ARG A 41 20.11 -13.57 9.28
CA ARG A 41 20.36 -12.27 9.88
C ARG A 41 21.35 -11.45 9.05
N TRP A 42 22.45 -12.07 8.62
CA TRP A 42 23.44 -11.41 7.77
C TRP A 42 22.88 -11.00 6.40
N ILE A 43 21.98 -11.80 5.79
CA ILE A 43 21.31 -11.44 4.53
C ILE A 43 20.56 -10.12 4.70
N ARG A 44 19.75 -10.02 5.77
CA ARG A 44 18.96 -8.81 6.06
C ARG A 44 19.86 -7.61 6.33
N LEU A 45 20.89 -7.77 7.16
CA LEU A 45 21.77 -6.66 7.56
C LEU A 45 22.63 -6.13 6.42
N CYS A 46 23.09 -7.00 5.50
CA CYS A 46 23.88 -6.57 4.34
C CYS A 46 23.12 -5.62 3.39
N GLY A 47 21.79 -5.54 3.47
CA GLY A 47 20.99 -4.55 2.74
C GLY A 47 21.05 -4.67 1.22
N ARG A 48 21.28 -5.88 0.68
CA ARG A 48 21.20 -6.16 -0.77
C ARG A 48 19.77 -6.54 -1.17
N PRO A 49 19.37 -6.28 -2.43
CA PRO A 49 18.14 -6.85 -2.98
C PRO A 49 18.13 -8.38 -2.85
N LEU A 50 16.97 -8.96 -2.53
CA LEU A 50 16.82 -10.40 -2.29
C LEU A 50 17.12 -11.23 -3.54
N GLU A 51 17.05 -10.63 -4.73
CA GLU A 51 17.46 -11.29 -5.97
C GLU A 51 18.98 -11.49 -6.03
N GLN A 52 19.77 -10.67 -5.31
CA GLN A 52 21.23 -10.74 -5.32
C GLN A 52 21.82 -11.54 -4.15
N LEU A 53 21.17 -11.52 -2.99
CA LEU A 53 21.59 -12.24 -1.80
C LEU A 53 20.36 -12.77 -1.07
N ASN A 54 20.15 -14.08 -1.14
CA ASN A 54 19.05 -14.79 -0.49
C ASN A 54 19.51 -16.15 0.05
N GLU A 55 18.60 -16.82 0.73
CA GLU A 55 18.87 -18.10 1.39
C GLU A 55 19.22 -19.22 0.39
N GLU A 56 18.62 -19.23 -0.80
CA GLU A 56 18.89 -20.22 -1.85
C GLU A 56 20.32 -20.11 -2.37
N ILE A 57 20.80 -18.88 -2.61
CA ILE A 57 22.18 -18.61 -3.06
C ILE A 57 23.21 -19.08 -2.03
N ILE A 58 22.91 -18.93 -0.73
CA ILE A 58 23.80 -19.34 0.36
C ILE A 58 23.74 -20.87 0.60
N LYS A 59 22.62 -21.52 0.28
CA LYS A 59 22.49 -22.99 0.28
C LYS A 59 23.29 -23.64 -0.86
N GLU A 60 23.49 -22.94 -1.98
CA GLU A 60 24.31 -23.43 -3.09
C GLU A 60 25.82 -23.33 -2.79
N ARG A 61 26.46 -24.48 -2.47
CA ARG A 61 27.88 -24.55 -2.06
C ARG A 61 28.85 -23.88 -3.03
N ALA A 62 28.57 -23.95 -4.34
CA ALA A 62 29.39 -23.34 -5.37
C ALA A 62 29.36 -21.79 -5.34
N LYS A 63 28.24 -21.18 -4.93
CA LYS A 63 28.08 -19.73 -4.84
C LYS A 63 28.46 -19.20 -3.46
N ALA A 64 28.09 -19.91 -2.39
CA ALA A 64 28.36 -19.52 -1.01
C ALA A 64 29.86 -19.34 -0.71
N LYS A 65 30.75 -20.13 -1.35
CA LYS A 65 32.20 -20.03 -1.16
C LYS A 65 32.80 -18.69 -1.61
N HIS A 66 32.04 -17.88 -2.35
CA HIS A 66 32.46 -16.58 -2.86
C HIS A 66 31.80 -15.39 -2.13
N LEU A 67 31.00 -15.65 -1.09
CA LEU A 67 30.31 -14.61 -0.32
C LEU A 67 31.14 -14.21 0.90
N PHE A 68 31.47 -12.92 1.00
CA PHE A 68 32.29 -12.36 2.07
C PHE A 68 31.75 -11.01 2.55
N VAL A 69 31.93 -10.69 3.83
CA VAL A 69 31.75 -9.34 4.38
C VAL A 69 33.12 -8.85 4.85
N CYS A 70 33.48 -7.58 4.61
CA CYS A 70 34.81 -7.08 4.99
C CYS A 70 34.81 -6.60 6.44
N SER A 71 36.00 -6.57 7.04
CA SER A 71 36.26 -6.17 8.44
C SER A 71 35.74 -4.78 8.79
N LYS A 72 35.59 -3.85 7.83
CA LYS A 72 34.95 -2.54 8.05
C LYS A 72 33.54 -2.63 8.66
N HIS A 73 32.87 -3.78 8.49
CA HIS A 73 31.52 -4.03 8.97
C HIS A 73 31.47 -4.75 10.33
N PHE A 74 32.59 -4.86 11.04
CA PHE A 74 32.64 -5.46 12.38
C PHE A 74 33.38 -4.52 13.32
N VAL A 75 32.87 -4.39 14.55
CA VAL A 75 33.47 -3.52 15.58
C VAL A 75 34.94 -3.90 15.82
N ASP A 76 35.19 -5.20 15.98
CA ASP A 76 36.51 -5.76 16.24
C ASP A 76 37.21 -6.23 14.95
N GLY A 77 36.70 -5.84 13.77
CA GLY A 77 37.17 -6.33 12.47
C GLY A 77 36.77 -7.77 12.13
N VAL A 78 36.27 -8.55 13.10
CA VAL A 78 35.70 -9.89 12.93
C VAL A 78 34.46 -10.09 13.82
N PRO A 79 33.60 -11.09 13.54
CA PRO A 79 32.48 -11.42 14.44
C PRO A 79 32.98 -11.87 15.81
N SER A 80 32.70 -11.11 16.87
CA SER A 80 33.00 -11.49 18.25
C SER A 80 31.75 -12.05 18.95
N GLU A 81 31.91 -12.62 20.14
CA GLU A 81 30.77 -13.11 20.94
C GLU A 81 29.82 -11.98 21.33
N ARG A 82 30.38 -10.81 21.68
CA ARG A 82 29.62 -9.61 22.03
C ARG A 82 29.00 -8.93 20.80
N TYR A 83 29.68 -8.95 19.65
CA TYR A 83 29.22 -8.33 18.41
C TYR A 83 29.32 -9.32 17.22
N PRO A 84 28.41 -10.29 17.12
CA PRO A 84 28.52 -11.37 16.15
C PRO A 84 28.04 -11.01 14.74
N ASP A 85 27.46 -9.83 14.55
CA ASP A 85 26.72 -9.42 13.36
C ASP A 85 27.37 -8.23 12.64
N PRO A 86 27.30 -8.19 11.29
CA PRO A 86 27.87 -7.11 10.51
C PRO A 86 27.02 -5.84 10.64
N MET A 87 27.70 -4.69 10.72
CA MET A 87 27.10 -3.36 10.88
C MET A 87 27.59 -2.39 9.79
N PRO A 88 26.91 -1.25 9.59
CA PRO A 88 27.40 -0.21 8.68
C PRO A 88 28.82 0.24 9.05
N ALA A 89 29.70 0.35 8.06
CA ALA A 89 31.06 0.83 8.28
C ALA A 89 31.04 2.32 8.69
N LEU A 90 31.73 2.66 9.77
CA LEU A 90 31.75 4.03 10.34
C LEU A 90 32.63 5.02 9.54
N SER A 91 33.39 4.54 8.55
CA SER A 91 34.25 5.38 7.72
C SER A 91 33.41 6.20 6.72
N HIS A 92 33.52 7.53 6.81
CA HIS A 92 32.92 8.54 5.91
C HIS A 92 33.45 8.50 4.46
N GLU A 93 33.41 7.34 3.80
CA GLU A 93 33.72 7.25 2.38
C GLU A 93 32.46 7.23 1.53
N LYS A 94 32.54 7.90 0.37
CA LYS A 94 31.48 8.10 -0.63
C LYS A 94 30.58 6.86 -0.76
N ILE A 95 29.32 6.99 -0.33
CA ILE A 95 28.32 5.93 -0.41
C ILE A 95 28.19 5.51 -1.88
N THR A 96 28.61 4.30 -2.19
CA THR A 96 28.52 3.75 -3.54
C THR A 96 27.16 3.04 -3.67
N PRO A 97 26.35 3.32 -4.70
CA PRO A 97 25.06 2.67 -4.90
C PRO A 97 25.23 1.15 -5.11
N CYS A 98 24.23 0.38 -4.67
CA CYS A 98 24.24 -1.08 -4.81
C CYS A 98 24.39 -1.47 -6.28
N ARG A 99 25.42 -2.28 -6.58
CA ARG A 99 25.80 -2.59 -7.96
C ARG A 99 24.74 -3.46 -8.64
N LYS A 100 24.34 -3.08 -9.86
CA LYS A 100 23.43 -3.85 -10.71
C LYS A 100 24.07 -5.20 -11.08
N ARG A 101 23.28 -6.26 -11.26
CA ARG A 101 23.76 -7.57 -11.75
C ARG A 101 24.45 -7.37 -13.11
N PRO A 102 25.52 -8.13 -13.43
CA PRO A 102 26.07 -8.16 -14.77
C PRO A 102 25.00 -8.58 -15.77
N THR A 103 24.83 -7.82 -16.84
CA THR A 103 23.97 -8.18 -17.97
C THR A 103 24.48 -9.50 -18.55
N GLN A 104 23.62 -10.52 -18.63
CA GLN A 104 23.99 -11.77 -19.30
C GLN A 104 24.36 -11.44 -20.75
N ARG A 105 25.58 -11.81 -21.16
CA ARG A 105 26.01 -11.73 -22.56
C ARG A 105 25.09 -12.65 -23.36
N ALA A 106 24.43 -12.12 -24.39
CA ALA A 106 23.71 -12.94 -25.35
C ALA A 106 24.70 -13.90 -26.00
N TYR A 107 24.55 -15.19 -25.73
CA TYR A 107 25.28 -16.23 -26.45
C TYR A 107 24.53 -16.55 -27.74
N THR A 108 25.27 -16.42 -28.84
CA THR A 108 24.90 -16.83 -30.19
C THR A 108 24.53 -18.31 -30.25
N THR A 109 23.52 -18.57 -31.08
CA THR A 109 22.88 -19.86 -31.37
C THR A 109 23.86 -20.95 -31.78
N HIS A 110 23.77 -22.11 -31.12
CA HIS A 110 24.03 -23.41 -31.73
C HIS A 110 22.89 -24.36 -31.39
N THR A 111 22.27 -24.85 -32.47
CA THR A 111 21.29 -25.94 -32.55
C THR A 111 21.89 -27.24 -32.02
N PHE A 112 21.21 -27.93 -31.09
CA PHE A 112 21.17 -29.39 -31.03
C PHE A 112 19.91 -29.87 -30.28
N SER A 113 19.48 -31.05 -30.71
CA SER A 113 18.20 -31.76 -30.56
C SER A 113 17.76 -32.13 -29.14
N ALA A 114 16.44 -32.28 -29.00
CA ALA A 114 15.76 -32.84 -27.84
C ALA A 114 16.17 -34.29 -27.51
N PRO A 115 16.00 -34.69 -26.24
CA PRO A 115 15.32 -35.96 -25.98
C PRO A 115 14.19 -35.84 -24.94
N THR A 116 13.47 -36.95 -24.85
CA THR A 116 12.07 -37.15 -24.46
C THR A 116 11.86 -37.58 -23.00
N CYS A 117 10.65 -37.27 -22.49
CA CYS A 117 9.76 -38.09 -21.64
C CYS A 117 10.20 -38.55 -20.23
N LYS A 118 9.38 -38.25 -19.21
CA LYS A 118 8.45 -39.22 -18.56
C LYS A 118 7.72 -38.59 -17.35
N LYS A 119 6.39 -38.63 -17.39
CA LYS A 119 5.51 -38.55 -16.21
C LYS A 119 5.77 -39.76 -15.30
N ARG A 120 5.73 -39.58 -13.98
CA ARG A 120 5.28 -40.61 -13.03
C ARG A 120 4.69 -39.96 -11.77
N LEU A 121 3.40 -40.23 -11.54
CA LEU A 121 2.66 -40.09 -10.29
C LEU A 121 3.19 -41.09 -9.26
N ILE A 122 3.32 -40.69 -8.00
CA ILE A 122 3.12 -41.56 -6.82
C ILE A 122 2.49 -40.71 -5.71
N ASP A 123 1.24 -41.05 -5.39
CA ASP A 123 0.57 -40.80 -4.11
C ASP A 123 1.23 -41.63 -3.01
N THR A 124 1.36 -41.05 -1.81
CA THR A 124 1.10 -41.77 -0.55
C THR A 124 0.77 -40.79 0.56
N ASP A 125 -0.43 -40.96 1.10
CA ASP A 125 -0.97 -40.37 2.31
C ASP A 125 -0.12 -40.66 3.56
N MET A 126 -0.11 -39.72 4.52
CA MET A 126 -0.32 -40.04 5.93
C MET A 126 -0.85 -38.82 6.70
N SER A 127 -1.94 -39.05 7.44
CA SER A 127 -2.80 -38.12 8.16
C SER A 127 -2.17 -37.50 9.41
N CYS A 128 -2.66 -36.32 9.81
CA CYS A 128 -3.07 -36.07 11.20
C CYS A 128 -4.05 -34.89 11.29
N THR A 129 -5.08 -35.11 12.09
CA THR A 129 -6.28 -34.33 12.40
C THR A 129 -6.00 -32.98 13.05
N LEU A 130 -6.83 -31.96 12.75
CA LEU A 130 -7.31 -30.96 13.72
C LEU A 130 -8.62 -30.32 13.21
N THR A 131 -9.59 -30.27 14.11
CA THR A 131 -11.02 -30.02 13.92
C THR A 131 -11.39 -28.55 13.74
N GLN A 132 -12.48 -28.32 12.99
CA GLN A 132 -13.18 -27.06 12.78
C GLN A 132 -13.87 -26.55 14.05
N GLY A 133 -13.98 -25.23 14.19
CA GLY A 133 -14.85 -24.55 15.14
C GLY A 133 -15.39 -23.26 14.53
N GLU A 134 -16.65 -23.31 14.09
CA GLU A 134 -17.44 -22.21 13.53
C GLU A 134 -18.07 -21.33 14.61
N LEU A 135 -18.36 -20.09 14.18
CA LEU A 135 -19.05 -19.00 14.87
C LEU A 135 -20.56 -19.08 14.57
N VAL A 136 -21.45 -18.99 15.58
CA VAL A 136 -22.88 -18.64 15.35
C VAL A 136 -23.44 -17.76 16.49
N GLN A 137 -24.19 -16.73 16.07
CA GLN A 137 -24.98 -15.70 16.77
C GLN A 137 -26.06 -16.19 17.76
N GLY A 138 -26.44 -15.32 18.72
CA GLY A 138 -27.77 -15.32 19.38
C GLY A 138 -27.94 -14.30 20.51
N PRO A 139 -29.15 -13.75 20.78
CA PRO A 139 -29.38 -12.34 21.18
C PRO A 139 -29.68 -12.10 22.67
N LEU A 140 -29.45 -10.84 23.12
CA LEU A 140 -29.74 -10.35 24.47
C LEU A 140 -30.93 -9.38 24.41
N ASP A 141 -32.11 -9.84 24.84
CA ASP A 141 -33.22 -9.01 25.30
C ASP A 141 -34.05 -9.79 26.33
N SER A 142 -34.57 -9.08 27.34
CA SER A 142 -35.51 -9.47 28.41
C SER A 142 -34.94 -10.00 29.74
N LEU A 143 -35.68 -9.70 30.82
CA LEU A 143 -35.41 -9.84 32.26
C LEU A 143 -34.82 -8.56 32.90
N ALA A 144 -35.58 -7.48 33.04
CA ALA A 144 -36.75 -7.29 33.91
C ALA A 144 -36.40 -7.41 35.41
N GLU A 145 -36.73 -6.33 36.10
CA GLU A 145 -36.62 -6.07 37.53
C GLU A 145 -37.00 -7.28 38.40
N LYS A 146 -36.10 -7.66 39.31
CA LYS A 146 -36.50 -8.30 40.57
C LYS A 146 -35.88 -7.52 41.72
N ARG A 147 -36.72 -6.69 42.32
CA ARG A 147 -36.58 -6.28 43.72
C ARG A 147 -36.50 -7.56 44.55
N ILE A 148 -35.52 -7.64 45.44
CA ILE A 148 -35.61 -8.58 46.55
C ILE A 148 -36.26 -7.81 47.70
N ASP A 149 -37.39 -8.35 48.10
CA ASP A 149 -38.28 -7.87 49.14
C ASP A 149 -37.66 -8.14 50.52
N VAL A 150 -37.86 -7.19 51.43
CA VAL A 150 -37.38 -7.26 52.82
C VAL A 150 -38.53 -7.78 53.66
N SER A 151 -38.77 -9.10 53.65
CA SER A 151 -39.85 -9.67 54.47
C SER A 151 -39.76 -11.14 54.89
N ASP A 152 -38.75 -11.93 54.50
CA ASP A 152 -38.67 -13.35 54.92
C ASP A 152 -37.42 -13.65 55.76
N VAL A 153 -37.25 -12.93 56.88
CA VAL A 153 -36.38 -13.36 57.99
C VAL A 153 -37.22 -13.48 59.26
N GLU A 154 -38.30 -14.24 59.17
CA GLU A 154 -38.99 -14.77 60.34
C GLU A 154 -39.02 -16.30 60.21
N ASN A 155 -38.44 -16.97 61.21
CA ASN A 155 -38.28 -18.42 61.40
C ASN A 155 -37.03 -19.07 60.78
N ILE A 156 -35.90 -18.88 61.47
CA ILE A 156 -34.89 -19.94 61.60
C ILE A 156 -34.72 -20.19 63.10
N ASP A 157 -34.92 -21.44 63.52
CA ASP A 157 -34.78 -21.90 64.89
C ASP A 157 -33.40 -21.56 65.48
N PRO A 158 -33.28 -21.28 66.79
CA PRO A 158 -32.00 -21.06 67.42
C PRO A 158 -31.18 -22.36 67.36
N ILE A 159 -30.19 -22.39 66.49
CA ILE A 159 -29.17 -23.44 66.49
C ILE A 159 -28.29 -23.17 67.73
N GLU A 160 -28.58 -23.88 68.81
CA GLU A 160 -27.62 -24.11 69.89
C GLU A 160 -26.48 -24.98 69.35
N ASP A 161 -25.45 -24.35 68.76
CA ASP A 161 -24.18 -25.03 68.55
C ASP A 161 -23.09 -24.46 69.46
N LYS A 162 -22.74 -25.31 70.43
CA LYS A 162 -21.74 -25.09 71.47
C LYS A 162 -20.35 -25.28 70.87
N SER A 163 -19.77 -24.21 70.31
CA SER A 163 -18.31 -24.08 70.13
C SER A 163 -17.81 -22.63 70.03
N PHE A 164 -18.44 -21.71 70.76
CA PHE A 164 -18.13 -20.27 70.80
C PHE A 164 -16.94 -19.86 71.71
N TYR A 165 -15.98 -20.74 72.01
CA TYR A 165 -14.84 -20.37 72.88
C TYR A 165 -13.51 -20.68 72.20
N GLY A 166 -12.90 -19.65 71.60
CA GLY A 166 -11.54 -19.75 71.05
C GLY A 166 -11.04 -18.57 70.22
N VAL A 167 -11.75 -17.44 70.15
CA VAL A 167 -11.25 -16.22 69.49
C VAL A 167 -10.98 -15.19 70.58
N GLU A 168 -9.71 -14.86 70.80
CA GLU A 168 -9.32 -13.85 71.79
C GLU A 168 -9.98 -12.50 71.42
N PRO A 169 -10.41 -11.67 72.40
CA PRO A 169 -11.03 -10.37 72.13
C PRO A 169 -10.20 -9.45 71.21
N LEU A 170 -8.87 -9.62 71.19
CA LEU A 170 -7.96 -8.95 70.27
C LEU A 170 -8.17 -9.38 68.81
N ASP A 171 -8.41 -10.66 68.55
CA ASP A 171 -8.59 -11.22 67.20
C ASP A 171 -9.94 -10.81 66.60
N MET A 172 -10.98 -10.71 67.44
CA MET A 172 -12.29 -10.19 67.00
C MET A 172 -12.21 -8.70 66.62
N LEU A 173 -11.41 -7.92 67.37
CA LEU A 173 -11.15 -6.52 67.07
C LEU A 173 -10.31 -6.36 65.79
N ALA A 174 -9.32 -7.24 65.58
CA ALA A 174 -8.53 -7.28 64.36
C ALA A 174 -9.39 -7.61 63.14
N MET A 175 -10.28 -8.62 63.24
CA MET A 175 -11.20 -8.99 62.16
C MET A 175 -12.22 -7.88 61.87
N ALA A 176 -12.70 -7.17 62.88
CA ALA A 176 -13.55 -5.99 62.69
C ALA A 176 -12.82 -4.84 61.99
N ALA A 177 -11.54 -4.62 62.30
CA ALA A 177 -10.70 -3.64 61.63
C ALA A 177 -10.44 -4.02 60.15
N GLU A 178 -10.22 -5.31 59.86
CA GLU A 178 -10.08 -5.81 58.48
C GLU A 178 -11.37 -5.66 57.68
N ASN A 179 -12.52 -6.00 58.27
CA ASN A 179 -13.83 -5.80 57.62
C ASN A 179 -14.12 -4.32 57.34
N LYS A 180 -13.69 -3.42 58.23
CA LYS A 180 -13.78 -1.97 58.00
C LYS A 180 -12.87 -1.52 56.86
N ALA A 181 -11.62 -2.00 56.82
CA ALA A 181 -10.70 -1.69 55.72
C ALA A 181 -11.21 -2.25 54.37
N LEU A 182 -11.80 -3.44 54.36
CA LEU A 182 -12.39 -4.06 53.18
C LEU A 182 -13.61 -3.27 52.68
N THR A 183 -14.49 -2.82 53.57
CA THR A 183 -15.65 -1.99 53.19
C THR A 183 -15.23 -0.63 52.64
N GLU A 184 -14.19 0.00 53.21
CA GLU A 184 -13.60 1.23 52.66
C GLU A 184 -12.97 1.03 51.28
N ASN A 185 -12.27 -0.09 51.06
CA ASN A 185 -11.71 -0.43 49.75
C ASN A 185 -12.80 -0.74 48.72
N TYR A 186 -13.86 -1.44 49.12
CA TYR A 186 -15.02 -1.69 48.28
C TYR A 186 -15.68 -0.38 47.85
N ALA A 187 -15.87 0.58 48.76
CA ALA A 187 -16.41 1.89 48.44
C ALA A 187 -15.55 2.66 47.42
N LYS A 188 -14.21 2.58 47.53
CA LYS A 188 -13.29 3.16 46.53
C LYS A 188 -13.44 2.50 45.16
N LEU A 189 -13.52 1.17 45.09
CA LEU A 189 -13.69 0.44 43.83
C LEU A 189 -15.03 0.74 43.16
N VAL A 190 -16.10 0.93 43.94
CA VAL A 190 -17.41 1.36 43.42
C VAL A 190 -17.31 2.76 42.81
N LEU A 191 -16.63 3.69 43.49
CA LEU A 191 -16.43 5.05 42.97
C LEU A 191 -15.61 5.08 41.67
N GLU A 192 -14.55 4.26 41.61
CA GLU A 192 -13.72 4.11 40.41
C GLU A 192 -14.52 3.52 39.23
N ASN A 193 -15.37 2.52 39.49
CA ASN A 193 -16.27 1.97 38.48
C ASN A 193 -17.25 3.01 37.92
N VAL A 194 -17.83 3.85 38.77
CA VAL A 194 -18.72 4.94 38.33
C VAL A 194 -17.96 5.93 37.44
N ASN A 195 -16.73 6.29 37.81
CA ASN A 195 -15.89 7.18 37.01
C ASN A 195 -15.54 6.56 35.64
N LEU A 196 -15.17 5.27 35.61
CA LEU A 196 -14.89 4.54 34.36
C LEU A 196 -16.15 4.46 33.46
N GLN A 197 -17.33 4.23 34.02
CA GLN A 197 -18.59 4.25 33.27
C GLN A 197 -18.89 5.64 32.68
N GLN A 198 -18.62 6.71 33.42
CA GLN A 198 -18.74 8.08 32.91
C GLN A 198 -17.72 8.37 31.79
N GLN A 199 -16.47 7.92 31.93
CA GLN A 199 -15.45 8.03 30.88
C GLN A 199 -15.84 7.25 29.62
N LEU A 200 -16.40 6.04 29.76
CA LEU A 200 -16.91 5.26 28.63
C LEU A 200 -18.07 5.96 27.93
N SER A 201 -19.00 6.57 28.66
CA SER A 201 -20.10 7.35 28.08
C SER A 201 -19.59 8.57 27.28
N SER A 202 -18.56 9.25 27.81
CA SER A 202 -17.89 10.37 27.15
C SER A 202 -17.12 9.94 25.90
N CYS A 203 -16.43 8.78 25.95
CA CYS A 203 -15.77 8.19 24.80
C CYS A 203 -16.77 7.74 23.73
N LYS A 204 -17.92 7.18 24.11
CA LYS A 204 -19.01 6.81 23.18
C LYS A 204 -19.59 8.06 22.49
N LYS A 205 -19.81 9.16 23.21
CA LYS A 205 -20.23 10.45 22.63
C LYS A 205 -19.20 11.00 21.64
N LYS A 206 -17.91 11.02 22.00
CA LYS A 206 -16.81 11.41 21.08
C LYS A 206 -16.73 10.52 19.84
N LYS A 207 -17.03 9.22 19.97
CA LYS A 207 -17.07 8.27 18.84
C LYS A 207 -18.27 8.55 17.92
N LYS A 208 -19.42 8.94 18.49
CA LYS A 208 -20.63 9.34 17.74
C LYS A 208 -20.48 10.70 17.05
N GLU A 209 -19.80 11.65 17.67
CA GLU A 209 -19.40 12.92 17.02
C GLU A 209 -18.38 12.68 15.91
N LYS A 210 -17.40 11.79 16.11
CA LYS A 210 -16.49 11.37 15.04
C LYS A 210 -17.22 10.70 13.87
N SER A 211 -18.25 9.88 14.11
CA SER A 211 -19.04 9.29 13.02
C SER A 211 -19.87 10.31 12.25
N ILE A 212 -20.41 11.35 12.91
CA ILE A 212 -21.10 12.46 12.24
C ILE A 212 -20.13 13.34 11.43
N ILE A 213 -18.89 13.51 11.91
CA ILE A 213 -17.83 14.20 11.15
C ILE A 213 -17.42 13.39 9.91
N ILE A 214 -17.54 12.06 9.94
CA ILE A 214 -17.23 11.17 8.81
C ILE A 214 -18.29 11.25 7.68
N GLU A 215 -19.53 11.68 7.97
CA GLU A 215 -20.57 11.90 6.94
C GLU A 215 -20.34 13.17 6.08
N LYS A 216 -19.37 14.03 6.43
CA LYS A 216 -18.90 15.13 5.57
C LYS A 216 -17.66 14.73 4.75
N SER A 217 -17.61 13.48 4.29
CA SER A 217 -16.56 12.99 3.40
C SER A 217 -16.87 13.29 1.94
N PHE A 218 -15.82 13.32 1.11
CA PHE A 218 -15.95 13.48 -0.34
C PHE A 218 -16.90 12.42 -0.92
N GLY A 219 -17.88 12.83 -1.72
CA GLY A 219 -18.91 11.93 -2.24
C GLY A 219 -19.68 12.49 -3.43
N CYS A 220 -20.61 11.69 -3.97
CA CYS A 220 -21.56 12.14 -4.98
C CYS A 220 -22.95 11.53 -4.70
N GLU A 221 -23.99 12.31 -4.92
CA GLU A 221 -25.39 11.95 -4.74
C GLU A 221 -26.12 12.18 -6.07
N LYS A 222 -26.98 11.24 -6.46
CA LYS A 222 -27.77 11.36 -7.67
C LYS A 222 -29.05 12.14 -7.33
N LEU A 223 -29.24 13.31 -7.95
CA LEU A 223 -30.43 14.13 -7.73
C LEU A 223 -31.61 13.66 -8.60
N ASN A 224 -31.33 13.27 -9.85
CA ASN A 224 -32.33 12.74 -10.77
C ASN A 224 -31.68 11.89 -11.89
N SER A 225 -32.46 11.49 -12.91
CA SER A 225 -31.98 10.61 -13.98
C SER A 225 -30.79 11.17 -14.79
N LYS A 226 -30.53 12.48 -14.72
CA LYS A 226 -29.46 13.15 -15.49
C LYS A 226 -28.51 14.00 -14.64
N GLU A 227 -28.79 14.23 -13.36
CA GLU A 227 -28.02 15.16 -12.51
C GLU A 227 -27.47 14.50 -11.24
N TYR A 228 -26.26 14.93 -10.87
CA TYR A 228 -25.52 14.48 -9.69
C TYR A 228 -24.98 15.68 -8.92
N GLN A 229 -25.07 15.63 -7.60
CA GLN A 229 -24.49 16.59 -6.66
C GLN A 229 -23.23 15.99 -6.04
N TYR A 230 -22.12 16.72 -6.11
CA TYR A 230 -20.82 16.25 -5.63
C TYR A 230 -20.45 17.00 -4.36
N TYR A 231 -20.10 16.25 -3.31
CA TYR A 231 -19.66 16.78 -2.03
C TYR A 231 -18.14 16.74 -1.97
N THR A 232 -17.53 17.90 -1.76
CA THR A 232 -16.07 18.04 -1.70
C THR A 232 -15.53 17.83 -0.28
N GLY A 233 -16.39 17.62 0.72
CA GLY A 233 -15.99 17.57 2.13
C GLY A 233 -15.39 18.89 2.67
N PHE A 234 -15.36 19.95 1.87
CA PHE A 234 -14.91 21.29 2.27
C PHE A 234 -16.09 22.18 2.64
N SER A 235 -15.91 23.03 3.64
CA SER A 235 -16.81 24.18 3.81
C SER A 235 -16.68 25.10 2.60
N LYS A 236 -17.75 25.85 2.28
CA LYS A 236 -17.76 26.79 1.15
C LYS A 236 -16.54 27.72 1.17
N ASP A 237 -16.21 28.31 2.31
CA ASP A 237 -15.07 29.22 2.44
C ASP A 237 -13.74 28.51 2.16
N ARG A 238 -13.54 27.28 2.66
CA ARG A 238 -12.33 26.50 2.38
C ARG A 238 -12.26 26.07 0.92
N PHE A 239 -13.38 25.69 0.33
CA PHE A 239 -13.46 25.38 -1.09
C PHE A 239 -13.11 26.61 -1.92
N GLU A 240 -13.64 27.77 -1.58
CA GLU A 240 -13.36 29.04 -2.25
C GLU A 240 -11.91 29.47 -2.05
N ASP A 241 -11.31 29.28 -0.88
CA ASP A 241 -9.89 29.60 -0.62
C ASP A 241 -8.96 28.66 -1.39
N ILE A 242 -9.28 27.36 -1.40
CA ILE A 242 -8.57 26.37 -2.21
C ILE A 242 -8.75 26.71 -3.69
N LEU A 243 -9.97 27.02 -4.13
CA LEU A 243 -10.24 27.39 -5.51
C LEU A 243 -9.50 28.68 -5.88
N LYS A 244 -9.51 29.73 -5.05
CA LYS A 244 -8.75 30.98 -5.26
C LYS A 244 -7.23 30.75 -5.27
N PHE A 245 -6.74 29.79 -4.48
CA PHE A 245 -5.33 29.39 -4.49
C PHE A 245 -4.97 28.57 -5.74
N LEU A 246 -5.90 27.76 -6.24
CA LEU A 246 -5.75 26.88 -7.39
C LEU A 246 -6.02 27.58 -8.73
N VAL A 247 -6.86 28.60 -8.73
CA VAL A 247 -7.22 29.46 -9.87
C VAL A 247 -6.18 30.60 -9.94
N PRO A 248 -5.66 30.92 -11.14
CA PRO A 248 -4.69 32.01 -11.32
C PRO A 248 -5.28 33.36 -10.95
N ARG A 249 -4.42 34.29 -10.52
CA ARG A 249 -4.80 35.71 -10.43
C ARG A 249 -5.13 36.26 -11.82
N GLU A 250 -6.02 37.25 -11.89
CA GLU A 250 -6.34 37.96 -13.13
C GLU A 250 -5.04 38.37 -13.86
N GLY A 251 -4.92 37.97 -15.13
CA GLY A 251 -3.75 38.21 -15.97
C GLY A 251 -2.74 37.05 -16.07
N GLU A 252 -2.82 36.01 -15.22
CA GLU A 252 -2.07 34.78 -15.44
C GLU A 252 -2.83 33.83 -16.37
N ASP A 253 -2.43 33.83 -17.64
CA ASP A 253 -2.98 32.96 -18.68
C ASP A 253 -2.59 31.48 -18.40
N ILE A 254 -3.36 30.78 -17.56
CA ILE A 254 -3.17 29.33 -17.30
C ILE A 254 -3.64 28.49 -18.49
N ILE A 255 -4.43 29.07 -19.38
CA ILE A 255 -4.80 28.48 -20.66
C ILE A 255 -3.65 28.73 -21.65
N LYS A 256 -2.45 28.23 -21.34
CA LYS A 256 -1.41 28.02 -22.36
C LYS A 256 -1.80 26.85 -23.26
N TRP A 257 -2.83 27.03 -24.06
CA TRP A 257 -3.09 26.22 -25.27
C TRP A 257 -2.15 26.62 -26.42
N THR A 258 -0.90 26.99 -26.14
CA THR A 258 -0.03 27.63 -27.13
C THR A 258 1.07 26.75 -27.70
N LYS A 259 1.13 25.47 -27.32
CA LYS A 259 1.62 24.45 -28.25
C LYS A 259 0.64 23.31 -28.20
N ALA A 260 -0.27 23.29 -29.19
CA ALA A 260 -1.03 22.11 -29.53
C ALA A 260 -0.15 20.88 -29.30
N ILE A 261 -0.56 19.98 -28.40
CA ILE A 261 -0.06 18.61 -28.46
C ILE A 261 -0.22 18.25 -29.94
N SER A 262 0.90 17.95 -30.60
CA SER A 262 1.07 17.81 -32.04
C SER A 262 0.31 16.60 -32.63
N GLY A 263 -0.86 16.28 -32.08
CA GLY A 263 -1.81 15.25 -32.49
C GLY A 263 -3.27 15.60 -32.11
N SER A 264 -3.56 16.81 -31.60
CA SER A 264 -4.93 17.25 -31.26
C SER A 264 -5.74 17.74 -32.47
N LYS A 265 -5.58 17.09 -33.63
CA LYS A 265 -6.52 17.30 -34.75
C LYS A 265 -7.74 16.42 -34.54
N GLN A 266 -8.86 17.08 -34.21
CA GLN A 266 -10.25 16.63 -34.25
C GLN A 266 -10.58 15.29 -33.54
N LEU A 267 -11.22 15.38 -32.37
CA LEU A 267 -12.00 14.27 -31.81
C LEU A 267 -13.36 14.79 -31.36
N SER A 268 -14.34 14.67 -32.26
CA SER A 268 -15.77 14.67 -31.95
C SER A 268 -16.42 13.49 -32.67
N THR A 269 -17.03 12.60 -31.91
CA THR A 269 -18.34 11.96 -32.17
C THR A 269 -18.58 11.07 -30.96
N LYS A 270 -19.55 11.46 -30.14
CA LYS A 270 -19.86 11.02 -28.76
C LYS A 270 -19.77 9.51 -28.43
N ASP A 271 -19.63 8.63 -29.41
CA ASP A 271 -19.82 7.19 -29.26
C ASP A 271 -18.68 6.34 -29.83
N GLN A 272 -17.59 6.88 -30.39
CA GLN A 272 -16.56 6.02 -31.00
C GLN A 272 -15.91 5.01 -30.05
N LEU A 273 -15.70 5.39 -28.77
CA LEU A 273 -15.22 4.43 -27.76
C LEU A 273 -16.27 3.38 -27.44
N LEU A 274 -17.54 3.77 -27.30
CA LEU A 274 -18.65 2.83 -27.11
C LEU A 274 -18.91 1.97 -28.36
N LEU A 275 -18.50 2.41 -29.56
CA LEU A 275 -18.60 1.64 -30.79
C LEU A 275 -17.43 0.64 -30.93
N ASP A 276 -16.21 1.07 -30.63
CA ASP A 276 -15.02 0.21 -30.70
C ASP A 276 -14.92 -0.76 -29.51
N PHE A 277 -15.34 -0.31 -28.34
CA PHE A 277 -15.28 -1.02 -27.06
C PHE A 277 -16.56 -0.76 -26.23
N PRO A 278 -17.72 -1.31 -26.64
CA PRO A 278 -19.03 -1.05 -26.01
C PRO A 278 -19.09 -1.38 -24.52
N ASN A 279 -18.27 -2.33 -24.08
CA ASN A 279 -18.23 -2.77 -22.69
C ASN A 279 -17.16 -2.02 -21.88
N SER A 280 -16.47 -1.02 -22.45
CA SER A 280 -15.41 -0.29 -21.74
C SER A 280 -15.99 0.57 -20.61
N LEU A 281 -15.78 0.13 -19.38
CA LEU A 281 -16.23 0.80 -18.16
C LEU A 281 -15.35 2.00 -17.80
N VAL A 282 -14.03 1.80 -17.82
CA VAL A 282 -13.06 2.77 -17.31
C VAL A 282 -11.74 2.63 -18.05
N ILE A 283 -11.11 3.77 -18.36
CA ILE A 283 -9.75 3.85 -18.89
C ILE A 283 -8.84 4.28 -17.74
N ILE A 284 -7.84 3.47 -17.41
CA ILE A 284 -6.89 3.76 -16.33
C ILE A 284 -5.52 4.13 -16.87
N ASP A 285 -4.84 5.04 -16.18
CA ASP A 285 -3.45 5.37 -16.46
C ASP A 285 -2.67 5.79 -15.20
N GLY A 286 -1.38 5.48 -15.21
CA GLY A 286 -0.44 5.80 -14.15
C GLY A 286 0.16 7.19 -14.38
N THR A 287 0.11 8.05 -13.37
CA THR A 287 0.56 9.43 -13.52
C THR A 287 1.44 9.90 -12.39
N GLU A 288 2.48 10.67 -12.74
CA GLU A 288 3.48 11.11 -11.77
C GLU A 288 3.47 12.63 -11.56
N VAL A 289 3.49 13.06 -10.30
CA VAL A 289 3.68 14.46 -9.89
C VAL A 289 5.09 14.64 -9.32
N LYS A 290 5.75 15.75 -9.68
CA LYS A 290 7.13 16.00 -9.23
C LYS A 290 7.11 16.49 -7.78
N ILE A 291 8.08 16.03 -7.01
CA ILE A 291 8.27 16.48 -5.62
C ILE A 291 9.65 17.11 -5.45
N GLN A 292 9.80 17.94 -4.42
CA GLN A 292 11.11 18.30 -3.91
C GLN A 292 11.89 17.05 -3.50
N LYS A 293 13.19 17.05 -3.74
CA LYS A 293 14.07 15.94 -3.40
C LYS A 293 14.10 15.78 -1.86
N PRO A 294 13.73 14.61 -1.32
CA PRO A 294 13.89 14.33 0.10
C PRO A 294 15.38 14.37 0.49
N SER A 295 15.67 14.85 1.71
CA SER A 295 17.03 14.82 2.27
C SER A 295 17.51 13.39 2.53
N SER A 296 16.58 12.49 2.91
CA SER A 296 16.85 11.07 3.06
C SER A 296 17.09 10.41 1.71
N LEU A 297 18.30 9.87 1.50
CA LEU A 297 18.66 9.13 0.29
C LEU A 297 17.77 7.90 0.06
N HIS A 298 17.33 7.24 1.14
CA HIS A 298 16.39 6.12 1.05
C HIS A 298 15.05 6.56 0.45
N ARG A 299 14.44 7.62 1.00
CA ARG A 299 13.18 8.17 0.48
C ARG A 299 13.35 8.74 -0.92
N GLN A 300 14.50 9.36 -1.21
CA GLN A 300 14.83 9.84 -2.54
C GLN A 300 14.86 8.68 -3.54
N SER A 301 15.51 7.56 -3.20
CA SER A 301 15.58 6.38 -4.07
C SER A 301 14.21 5.76 -4.31
N GLN A 302 13.37 5.68 -3.28
CA GLN A 302 11.99 5.17 -3.42
C GLN A 302 11.14 6.09 -4.29
N CYS A 303 11.28 7.41 -4.13
CA CYS A 303 10.52 8.37 -4.91
C CYS A 303 11.13 8.61 -6.30
N TYR A 304 12.27 8.02 -6.64
CA TYR A 304 12.90 8.27 -7.94
C TYR A 304 12.19 7.47 -9.02
N SER A 305 11.60 8.16 -9.98
CA SER A 305 11.10 7.54 -11.21
C SER A 305 12.21 7.55 -12.25
N ASP A 306 12.61 6.38 -12.69
CA ASP A 306 13.53 6.22 -13.81
C ASP A 306 12.93 6.85 -15.08
N TYR A 307 11.61 6.68 -15.27
CA TYR A 307 10.88 7.22 -16.42
C TYR A 307 10.89 8.75 -16.47
N LYS A 308 10.70 9.43 -15.31
CA LYS A 308 10.73 10.90 -15.24
C LYS A 308 12.11 11.47 -14.91
N SER A 309 13.10 10.61 -14.66
CA SER A 309 14.47 10.98 -14.26
C SER A 309 14.50 12.02 -13.12
N CYS A 310 13.54 11.94 -12.19
CA CYS A 310 13.45 12.82 -11.03
C CYS A 310 12.62 12.20 -9.91
N THR A 311 12.62 12.83 -8.74
CA THR A 311 11.79 12.41 -7.62
C THR A 311 10.33 12.80 -7.85
N THR A 312 9.46 11.79 -7.83
CA THR A 312 8.04 11.91 -8.09
C THR A 312 7.23 11.10 -7.07
N LEU A 313 5.95 11.42 -7.00
CA LEU A 313 4.93 10.50 -6.48
C LEU A 313 4.06 10.05 -7.65
N LYS A 314 3.60 8.80 -7.61
CA LYS A 314 2.79 8.18 -8.63
C LYS A 314 1.38 7.90 -8.13
N GLY A 315 0.37 8.25 -8.92
CA GLY A 315 -1.04 7.96 -8.68
C GLY A 315 -1.64 7.18 -9.85
N LEU A 316 -2.67 6.39 -9.59
CA LEU A 316 -3.52 5.74 -10.58
C LEU A 316 -4.79 6.58 -10.75
N VAL A 317 -5.11 6.96 -11.99
CA VAL A 317 -6.33 7.69 -12.33
C VAL A 317 -7.16 6.83 -13.27
N GLY A 318 -8.47 6.74 -12.99
CA GLY A 318 -9.45 6.15 -13.88
C GLY A 318 -10.41 7.20 -14.40
N VAL A 319 -10.71 7.16 -15.69
CA VAL A 319 -11.73 7.99 -16.33
C VAL A 319 -12.80 7.16 -17.00
N ASP A 320 -14.03 7.64 -17.00
CA ASP A 320 -15.08 7.06 -17.82
C ASP A 320 -14.80 7.32 -19.33
N PRO A 321 -15.52 6.64 -20.24
CA PRO A 321 -15.45 6.89 -21.68
C PRO A 321 -15.69 8.35 -22.12
N ARG A 322 -16.30 9.19 -21.28
CA ARG A 322 -16.56 10.61 -21.53
C ARG A 322 -15.42 11.51 -21.04
N GLY A 323 -14.42 10.94 -20.36
CA GLY A 323 -13.27 11.63 -19.80
C GLY A 323 -13.46 12.15 -18.37
N SER A 324 -14.58 11.86 -17.71
CA SER A 324 -14.78 12.23 -16.30
C SER A 324 -13.90 11.36 -15.42
N ILE A 325 -13.21 11.94 -14.44
CA ILE A 325 -12.42 11.18 -13.46
C ILE A 325 -13.38 10.44 -12.52
N THR A 326 -13.37 9.11 -12.59
CA THR A 326 -14.20 8.22 -11.77
C THR A 326 -13.41 7.53 -10.66
N PHE A 327 -12.08 7.51 -10.77
CA PHE A 327 -11.20 6.94 -9.77
C PHE A 327 -9.90 7.75 -9.64
N SER A 328 -9.45 7.94 -8.41
CA SER A 328 -8.14 8.50 -8.10
C SER A 328 -7.58 7.79 -6.88
N SER A 329 -6.43 7.15 -7.03
CA SER A 329 -5.73 6.55 -5.89
C SER A 329 -5.09 7.61 -4.99
N MET A 330 -4.62 7.18 -3.82
CA MET A 330 -3.57 7.90 -3.10
C MET A 330 -2.28 7.93 -3.93
N LEU A 331 -1.38 8.84 -3.58
CA LEU A 331 -0.06 8.95 -4.15
C LEU A 331 0.92 7.99 -3.46
N PHE A 332 1.69 7.28 -4.27
CA PHE A 332 2.73 6.32 -3.87
C PHE A 332 4.10 6.81 -4.31
N ALA A 333 5.16 6.15 -3.86
CA ALA A 333 6.51 6.47 -4.29
C ALA A 333 6.67 6.28 -5.81
N GLY A 334 7.36 7.20 -6.48
CA GLY A 334 7.50 7.22 -7.95
C GLY A 334 8.04 5.94 -8.58
N SER A 335 8.76 5.11 -7.82
CA SER A 335 9.31 3.83 -8.31
C SER A 335 8.29 2.69 -8.42
N ILE A 336 7.05 2.86 -7.93
CA ILE A 336 6.03 1.81 -7.95
C ILE A 336 5.61 1.44 -9.38
N SER A 337 5.48 0.15 -9.68
CA SER A 337 5.02 -0.32 -10.98
C SER A 337 3.51 -0.11 -11.17
N ASP A 338 3.04 -0.10 -12.43
CA ASP A 338 1.61 0.03 -12.75
C ASP A 338 0.79 -1.14 -12.21
N LYS A 339 1.36 -2.35 -12.22
CA LYS A 339 0.73 -3.53 -11.62
C LYS A 339 0.58 -3.38 -10.10
N GLU A 340 1.65 -2.98 -9.40
CA GLU A 340 1.64 -2.82 -7.94
C GLU A 340 0.71 -1.69 -7.50
N ILE A 341 0.74 -0.52 -8.14
CA ILE A 341 -0.15 0.58 -7.77
C ILE A 341 -1.61 0.20 -7.98
N THR A 342 -1.94 -0.55 -9.03
CA THR A 342 -3.31 -1.05 -9.25
C THR A 342 -3.77 -1.95 -8.09
N LYS A 343 -2.87 -2.79 -7.57
CA LYS A 343 -3.15 -3.65 -6.41
C LYS A 343 -3.31 -2.85 -5.12
N GLU A 344 -2.42 -1.91 -4.84
CA GLU A 344 -2.37 -1.17 -3.57
C GLU A 344 -3.36 0.01 -3.52
N SER A 345 -3.83 0.51 -4.67
CA SER A 345 -4.69 1.69 -4.75
C SER A 345 -6.13 1.51 -4.27
N GLY A 346 -6.56 0.26 -4.02
CA GLY A 346 -7.96 -0.06 -3.75
C GLY A 346 -8.85 -0.18 -4.99
N PHE A 347 -8.27 -0.07 -6.20
CA PHE A 347 -9.01 -0.16 -7.47
C PHE A 347 -9.80 -1.48 -7.60
N TYR A 348 -9.17 -2.63 -7.34
CA TYR A 348 -9.86 -3.93 -7.40
C TYR A 348 -10.99 -4.07 -6.40
N ARG A 349 -10.84 -3.49 -5.20
CA ARG A 349 -11.90 -3.50 -4.19
C ARG A 349 -13.10 -2.70 -4.69
N LEU A 350 -12.86 -1.51 -5.22
CA LEU A 350 -13.93 -0.69 -5.82
C LEU A 350 -14.67 -1.45 -6.94
N LEU A 351 -13.94 -2.12 -7.83
CA LEU A 351 -14.56 -2.90 -8.92
C LEU A 351 -15.44 -4.04 -8.37
N LYS A 352 -14.98 -4.77 -7.36
CA LYS A 352 -15.78 -5.81 -6.69
C LYS A 352 -17.05 -5.22 -6.07
N ASP A 353 -16.93 -4.12 -5.34
CA ASP A 353 -18.06 -3.44 -4.69
C ASP A 353 -19.09 -2.97 -5.74
N LEU A 354 -18.62 -2.44 -6.88
CA LEU A 354 -19.48 -2.00 -7.98
C LEU A 354 -20.22 -3.18 -8.64
N ILE A 355 -19.55 -4.32 -8.84
CA ILE A 355 -20.19 -5.54 -9.35
C ILE A 355 -21.22 -6.07 -8.36
N SER A 356 -20.87 -6.19 -7.08
CA SER A 356 -21.81 -6.66 -6.04
C SER A 356 -23.03 -5.73 -5.91
N SER A 357 -22.87 -4.44 -6.19
CA SER A 357 -23.99 -3.47 -6.20
C SER A 357 -24.79 -3.45 -7.51
N GLY A 358 -24.42 -4.25 -8.51
CA GLY A 358 -25.09 -4.29 -9.83
C GLY A 358 -24.84 -3.05 -10.70
N LYS A 359 -23.85 -2.22 -10.36
CA LYS A 359 -23.48 -1.03 -11.15
C LYS A 359 -22.52 -1.32 -12.30
N VAL A 360 -21.85 -2.47 -12.24
CA VAL A 360 -20.92 -2.98 -13.24
C VAL A 360 -21.30 -4.42 -13.55
N ASN A 361 -21.32 -4.78 -14.82
CA ASN A 361 -21.68 -6.11 -15.26
C ASN A 361 -20.43 -6.98 -15.39
N VAL A 362 -20.61 -8.28 -15.17
CA VAL A 362 -19.60 -9.27 -15.53
C VAL A 362 -19.40 -9.21 -17.05
N GLY A 363 -18.14 -9.15 -17.47
CA GLY A 363 -17.75 -8.96 -18.87
C GLY A 363 -17.44 -7.50 -19.25
N ASP A 364 -17.71 -6.53 -18.38
CA ASP A 364 -17.27 -5.15 -18.58
C ASP A 364 -15.73 -5.06 -18.64
N GLY A 365 -15.24 -4.12 -19.42
CA GLY A 365 -13.83 -3.96 -19.77
C GLY A 365 -13.16 -2.78 -19.06
N VAL A 366 -11.94 -3.00 -18.58
CA VAL A 366 -11.01 -1.95 -18.15
C VAL A 366 -9.99 -1.75 -19.26
N MET A 367 -9.81 -0.52 -19.72
CA MET A 367 -8.79 -0.17 -20.72
C MET A 367 -7.55 0.42 -20.03
N ALA A 368 -6.35 0.03 -20.46
CA ALA A 368 -5.11 0.50 -19.83
C ALA A 368 -3.92 0.57 -20.79
N ASP A 369 -2.77 1.06 -20.31
CA ASP A 369 -1.49 0.89 -21.02
C ASP A 369 -1.01 -0.56 -21.02
N LYS A 370 -0.15 -0.88 -21.98
CA LYS A 370 0.55 -2.15 -22.09
C LYS A 370 1.36 -2.53 -20.84
N GLY A 371 1.75 -1.55 -20.02
CA GLY A 371 2.42 -1.77 -18.73
C GLY A 371 1.54 -2.43 -17.65
N PHE A 372 0.21 -2.42 -17.83
CA PHE A 372 -0.75 -2.96 -16.86
C PHE A 372 -0.95 -4.46 -17.07
N THR A 373 -0.05 -5.26 -16.51
CA THR A 373 -0.13 -6.74 -16.50
C THR A 373 -1.10 -7.25 -15.42
N ILE A 374 -2.39 -6.86 -15.54
CA ILE A 374 -3.45 -7.06 -14.54
C ILE A 374 -4.60 -7.97 -15.02
N GLU A 375 -4.42 -8.65 -16.14
CA GLU A 375 -5.46 -9.44 -16.80
C GLU A 375 -6.01 -10.56 -15.89
N LYS A 376 -5.11 -11.23 -15.15
CA LYS A 376 -5.50 -12.32 -14.24
C LYS A 376 -6.39 -11.79 -13.12
N GLU A 377 -5.97 -10.69 -12.49
CA GLU A 377 -6.68 -10.07 -11.38
C GLU A 377 -8.07 -9.56 -11.80
N LEU A 378 -8.21 -9.01 -13.02
CA LEU A 378 -9.50 -8.58 -13.55
C LEU A 378 -10.40 -9.77 -13.92
N LYS A 379 -9.86 -10.84 -14.51
CA LYS A 379 -10.62 -12.06 -14.79
C LYS A 379 -11.21 -12.71 -13.54
N GLU A 380 -10.46 -12.70 -12.43
CA GLU A 380 -10.95 -13.18 -11.12
C GLU A 380 -12.14 -12.34 -10.59
N ILE A 381 -12.25 -11.07 -10.99
CA ILE A 381 -13.36 -10.18 -10.67
C ILE A 381 -14.52 -10.34 -11.67
N GLY A 382 -14.29 -11.03 -12.79
CA GLY A 382 -15.25 -11.17 -13.89
C GLY A 382 -15.20 -10.03 -14.92
N LEU A 383 -14.08 -9.30 -14.99
CA LEU A 383 -13.89 -8.19 -15.93
C LEU A 383 -12.82 -8.51 -16.99
N GLN A 384 -12.86 -7.75 -18.09
CA GLN A 384 -11.92 -7.88 -19.21
C GLN A 384 -10.87 -6.78 -19.17
N LEU A 385 -9.68 -7.06 -19.73
CA LEU A 385 -8.60 -6.07 -19.87
C LEU A 385 -8.38 -5.76 -21.35
N ASN A 386 -8.54 -4.49 -21.72
CA ASN A 386 -8.28 -3.97 -23.06
C ASN A 386 -6.94 -3.21 -23.06
N ILE A 387 -5.87 -3.85 -23.51
CA ILE A 387 -4.53 -3.25 -23.64
C ILE A 387 -3.98 -3.48 -25.05
N PRO A 388 -3.07 -2.62 -25.55
CA PRO A 388 -2.44 -2.84 -26.84
C PRO A 388 -1.73 -4.21 -26.89
N PRO A 389 -1.84 -4.97 -27.99
CA PRO A 389 -1.23 -6.28 -28.11
C PRO A 389 0.29 -6.25 -27.91
N PHE A 390 0.82 -7.36 -27.39
CA PHE A 390 2.27 -7.56 -27.29
C PHE A 390 2.84 -7.91 -28.67
N ALA A 391 3.79 -7.12 -29.15
CA ALA A 391 4.57 -7.49 -30.33
C ALA A 391 5.43 -8.72 -30.00
N SER A 392 5.27 -9.80 -30.78
CA SER A 392 6.18 -10.94 -30.76
C SER A 392 7.55 -10.52 -31.29
N SER A 393 8.60 -10.83 -30.55
CA SER A 393 9.98 -10.52 -30.91
C SER A 393 10.32 -11.02 -32.32
N GLY A 394 10.58 -10.10 -33.25
CA GLY A 394 11.08 -10.41 -34.59
C GLY A 394 10.03 -10.61 -35.69
N SER A 395 8.73 -10.43 -35.43
CA SER A 395 7.67 -10.49 -36.44
C SER A 395 6.92 -9.16 -36.56
N GLN A 396 6.64 -8.71 -37.79
CA GLN A 396 5.76 -7.55 -38.03
C GLN A 396 4.35 -7.83 -37.46
N MET A 397 3.76 -6.85 -36.76
CA MET A 397 2.40 -6.98 -36.20
C MET A 397 1.39 -7.22 -37.32
N LYS A 398 0.37 -8.05 -37.06
CA LYS A 398 -0.71 -8.27 -38.02
C LYS A 398 -1.50 -6.98 -38.21
N SER A 399 -2.09 -6.79 -39.39
CA SER A 399 -2.93 -5.61 -39.70
C SER A 399 -4.09 -5.43 -38.71
N ALA A 400 -4.67 -6.53 -38.23
CA ALA A 400 -5.69 -6.52 -37.19
C ALA A 400 -5.16 -5.95 -35.85
N ASP A 401 -4.02 -6.45 -35.37
CA ASP A 401 -3.38 -5.99 -34.13
C ASP A 401 -2.97 -4.52 -34.21
N VAL A 402 -2.53 -4.06 -35.39
CA VAL A 402 -2.23 -2.65 -35.66
C VAL A 402 -3.48 -1.80 -35.56
N ASN A 403 -4.58 -2.22 -36.18
CA ASN A 403 -5.86 -1.50 -36.11
C ASN A 403 -6.40 -1.42 -34.67
N GLU A 404 -6.32 -2.51 -33.92
CA GLU A 404 -6.71 -2.53 -32.50
C GLU A 404 -5.82 -1.61 -31.65
N THR A 405 -4.51 -1.64 -31.86
CA THR A 405 -3.57 -0.71 -31.21
C THR A 405 -3.93 0.74 -31.50
N ILE A 406 -4.28 1.08 -32.74
CA ILE A 406 -4.71 2.42 -33.13
C ILE A 406 -5.99 2.82 -32.39
N LYS A 407 -6.98 1.91 -32.30
CA LYS A 407 -8.23 2.18 -31.58
C LYS A 407 -7.99 2.41 -30.08
N ILE A 408 -7.24 1.53 -29.42
CA ILE A 408 -6.91 1.67 -28.00
C ILE A 408 -6.12 2.96 -27.75
N ALA A 409 -5.12 3.27 -28.58
CA ALA A 409 -4.34 4.49 -28.47
C ALA A 409 -5.20 5.75 -28.61
N LYS A 410 -6.13 5.78 -29.58
CA LYS A 410 -7.08 6.91 -29.76
C LYS A 410 -7.89 7.16 -28.49
N HIS A 411 -8.38 6.11 -27.84
CA HIS A 411 -9.25 6.24 -26.68
C HIS A 411 -8.47 6.56 -25.39
N ARG A 412 -7.24 6.06 -25.25
CA ARG A 412 -6.36 6.42 -24.14
C ARG A 412 -6.03 7.91 -24.06
N VAL A 413 -6.13 8.65 -25.17
CA VAL A 413 -6.00 10.11 -25.15
C VAL A 413 -7.00 10.76 -24.19
N HIS A 414 -8.16 10.15 -23.89
CA HIS A 414 -9.12 10.68 -22.92
C HIS A 414 -8.55 10.74 -21.49
N VAL A 415 -7.94 9.65 -21.01
CA VAL A 415 -7.32 9.61 -19.67
C VAL A 415 -6.11 10.53 -19.59
N GLU A 416 -5.30 10.59 -20.66
CA GLU A 416 -4.15 11.48 -20.74
C GLU A 416 -4.55 12.95 -20.66
N ARG A 417 -5.64 13.35 -21.35
CA ARG A 417 -6.17 14.72 -21.30
C ARG A 417 -6.76 15.07 -19.94
N ALA A 418 -7.47 14.15 -19.30
CA ALA A 418 -7.99 14.36 -17.94
C ALA A 418 -6.84 14.56 -16.94
N ILE A 419 -5.84 13.69 -16.98
CA ILE A 419 -4.63 13.80 -16.17
C ILE A 419 -3.90 15.13 -16.45
N ALA A 420 -3.83 15.57 -17.70
CA ALA A 420 -3.21 16.83 -18.06
C ALA A 420 -3.91 18.02 -17.36
N ARG A 421 -5.25 18.02 -17.28
CA ARG A 421 -6.00 19.04 -16.53
C ARG A 421 -5.70 18.99 -15.03
N VAL A 422 -5.64 17.80 -14.44
CA VAL A 422 -5.23 17.66 -13.02
C VAL A 422 -3.84 18.28 -12.79
N LYS A 423 -2.91 18.14 -13.73
CA LYS A 423 -1.55 18.69 -13.59
C LYS A 423 -1.43 20.18 -13.91
N GLN A 424 -2.49 20.82 -14.41
CA GLN A 424 -2.51 22.27 -14.63
C GLN A 424 -2.68 23.07 -13.34
N PHE A 425 -3.26 22.46 -12.31
CA PHE A 425 -3.33 23.08 -10.98
C PHE A 425 -1.92 23.46 -10.52
N LYS A 426 -1.73 24.74 -10.15
CA LYS A 426 -0.39 25.29 -9.85
C LYS A 426 0.36 24.46 -8.82
N ILE A 427 -0.36 23.97 -7.80
CA ILE A 427 0.18 23.12 -6.74
C ILE A 427 0.78 21.80 -7.24
N LEU A 428 0.30 21.26 -8.37
CA LEU A 428 0.78 20.02 -9.00
C LEU A 428 1.64 20.25 -10.25
N SER A 429 1.58 21.45 -10.85
CA SER A 429 2.34 21.80 -12.06
C SER A 429 3.86 21.90 -11.82
N GLY A 430 4.24 22.27 -10.60
CA GLY A 430 5.62 22.41 -10.15
C GLY A 430 6.14 21.20 -9.37
N ARG A 431 7.22 21.42 -8.61
CA ARG A 431 7.65 20.45 -7.59
C ARG A 431 6.88 20.71 -6.31
N ILE A 432 6.10 19.74 -5.86
CA ILE A 432 5.38 19.81 -4.59
C ILE A 432 6.39 19.95 -3.45
N ASN A 433 6.16 20.92 -2.56
CA ASN A 433 7.02 21.18 -1.41
C ASN A 433 6.87 20.06 -0.37
N LEU A 434 7.98 19.62 0.23
CA LEU A 434 7.97 18.57 1.27
C LEU A 434 7.09 18.94 2.48
N SER A 435 6.94 20.23 2.79
CA SER A 435 6.05 20.72 3.85
C SER A 435 4.57 20.37 3.63
N LEU A 436 4.14 20.15 2.38
CA LEU A 436 2.77 19.78 2.03
C LEU A 436 2.50 18.27 2.11
N PHE A 437 3.49 17.45 2.46
CA PHE A 437 3.38 15.98 2.42
C PHE A 437 2.31 15.43 3.37
N SER A 438 2.07 16.08 4.51
CA SER A 438 1.00 15.70 5.44
C SER A 438 -0.38 15.73 4.80
N SER A 439 -0.56 16.55 3.75
CA SER A 439 -1.83 16.79 3.07
C SER A 439 -1.79 16.45 1.57
N VAL A 440 -0.72 15.79 1.09
CA VAL A 440 -0.47 15.61 -0.35
C VAL A 440 -1.55 14.78 -1.03
N ASN A 441 -2.09 13.78 -0.34
CA ASN A 441 -3.17 12.95 -0.85
C ASN A 441 -4.49 13.72 -0.94
N GLN A 442 -4.77 14.59 0.03
CA GLN A 442 -5.94 15.48 0.02
C GLN A 442 -5.85 16.49 -1.12
N ILE A 443 -4.67 17.09 -1.32
CA ILE A 443 -4.40 18.01 -2.44
C ILE A 443 -4.62 17.30 -3.77
N TRP A 444 -4.03 16.12 -3.94
CA TRP A 444 -4.14 15.30 -5.13
C TRP A 444 -5.59 14.95 -5.45
N LEU A 445 -6.32 14.38 -4.48
CA LEU A 445 -7.73 14.03 -4.64
C LEU A 445 -8.58 15.25 -4.98
N THR A 446 -8.34 16.38 -4.31
CA THR A 446 -9.06 17.64 -4.58
C THR A 446 -8.85 18.11 -6.02
N CYS A 447 -7.61 18.09 -6.51
CA CYS A 447 -7.32 18.47 -7.90
C CYS A 447 -7.98 17.52 -8.91
N CYS A 448 -7.97 16.21 -8.63
CA CYS A 448 -8.67 15.22 -9.45
C CYS A 448 -10.18 15.52 -9.52
N LEU A 449 -10.83 15.74 -8.38
CA LEU A 449 -12.28 15.98 -8.34
C LEU A 449 -12.67 17.34 -8.91
N LEU A 450 -11.89 18.39 -8.65
CA LEU A 450 -12.11 19.72 -9.24
C LEU A 450 -12.07 19.70 -10.77
N THR A 451 -11.27 18.81 -11.37
CA THR A 451 -11.19 18.65 -12.82
C THR A 451 -12.52 18.24 -13.44
N ASN A 452 -13.39 17.54 -12.70
CA ASN A 452 -14.72 17.14 -13.18
C ASN A 452 -15.70 18.32 -13.31
N PHE A 453 -15.45 19.44 -12.63
CA PHE A 453 -16.27 20.67 -12.75
C PHE A 453 -15.81 21.59 -13.89
N MET A 454 -14.70 21.25 -14.56
CA MET A 454 -14.27 21.97 -15.76
C MET A 454 -15.15 21.59 -16.95
N PRO A 455 -15.24 22.44 -17.99
CA PRO A 455 -15.99 22.11 -19.21
C PRO A 455 -15.61 20.75 -19.76
N PHE A 456 -16.57 19.97 -20.27
CA PHE A 456 -16.32 18.60 -20.73
C PHE A 456 -15.08 18.49 -21.62
N LEU A 457 -14.30 17.42 -21.44
CA LEU A 457 -13.11 17.12 -22.24
C LEU A 457 -13.44 16.89 -23.71
N ILE A 458 -14.66 16.43 -23.98
CA ILE A 458 -15.22 16.17 -25.30
C ILE A 458 -16.34 17.19 -25.47
N GLN A 459 -16.11 18.20 -26.33
CA GLN A 459 -17.14 19.14 -26.75
C GLN A 459 -17.64 18.68 -28.12
N ASP A 460 -18.96 18.57 -28.27
CA ASP A 460 -19.53 18.41 -29.60
C ASP A 460 -19.23 19.68 -30.40
N LYS A 461 -18.74 19.54 -31.63
CA LYS A 461 -18.85 20.64 -32.58
C LYS A 461 -20.34 20.84 -32.83
N GLN A 462 -20.88 21.96 -32.35
CA GLN A 462 -22.19 22.44 -32.79
C GLN A 462 -22.16 22.74 -34.29
#